data_AF-A0A1Y4REP5-F1
#
_entry.id   AF-A0A1Y4REP5-F1
#
_cell.length_a   1.000
_cell.length_b   1.000
_cell.length_c   1.000
_cell.angle_alpha   90.00
_cell.angle_beta   90.00
_cell.angle_gamma   90.00
#
_symmetry.space_group_name_H-M   'P 1'
#
loop_
_entity.id
_entity.type
_entity.pdbx_description
1 polymer ?
#
loop_
_entity_poly.entity_id
_entity_poly.type
_entity_poly.pdbx_seq_one_letter_code
_entity_poly.pdbx_strand_id
1 'polypeptide(L)'
;MSIKGNSQELFIQKKGIMIRDWNYNQRTIPYEKINKIEYCYPSGIEGGWMNFMGDQVGKIRFSFSKKSRDSIERAISYINHNAPDIVTIAKTPKDYKIYYRKWFILISTIVCAPVGIFLLWKSPLQRKFFQCSLTAFAIAVIACNLFFLYPKTLDTHNLPIEETFNTLPSSEDNNVETEPSRTSFSDTLTAGHYTVGVDIPSGTYKFFAKSGLGNLMSQSLAVNEILDSGTTAGNIISSATTDELSNILLLDGDILTITGTLEVSAGCDNAGELTPRDQSLNEVELEYGIYTAGDDFPAGTYDLVWIEGTGNVQTDPYDINLGINEIFGEKLGNEGSYTDTLNQSLYDEDGENYFDFSEEYNEINEVTFITGFKNVTFSEGDLLKINDIKIKLIPSS
;
A
#
# COMPACT_ATOMS: atom_id res chain seq x y z
N MET A 1 -14.15 39.12 -21.82
CA MET A 1 -15.06 38.23 -21.04
C MET A 1 -14.44 37.95 -19.68
N SER A 2 -15.24 37.69 -18.63
CA SER A 2 -14.74 37.27 -17.32
C SER A 2 -15.14 35.83 -17.01
N ILE A 3 -14.27 35.11 -16.30
CA ILE A 3 -14.46 33.72 -15.91
C ILE A 3 -14.18 33.63 -14.42
N LYS A 4 -15.20 33.20 -13.67
CA LYS A 4 -15.06 32.94 -12.24
C LYS A 4 -14.32 31.63 -12.03
N GLY A 5 -13.20 31.69 -11.33
CA GLY A 5 -12.44 30.55 -10.85
C GLY A 5 -12.78 30.21 -9.41
N ASN A 6 -12.00 29.32 -8.78
CA ASN A 6 -12.27 28.88 -7.41
C ASN A 6 -11.86 29.92 -6.36
N SER A 7 -10.73 30.61 -6.57
CA SER A 7 -10.19 31.64 -5.68
C SER A 7 -9.67 32.86 -6.44
N GLN A 8 -9.98 32.92 -7.74
CA GLN A 8 -9.47 33.90 -8.69
C GLN A 8 -10.55 34.21 -9.73
N GLU A 9 -10.46 35.36 -10.37
CA GLU A 9 -11.23 35.71 -11.57
C GLU A 9 -10.27 35.97 -12.73
N LEU A 10 -10.57 35.35 -13.88
CA LEU A 10 -9.81 35.53 -15.11
C LEU A 10 -10.60 36.43 -16.07
N PHE A 11 -9.95 37.49 -16.53
CA PHE A 11 -10.48 38.41 -17.53
C PHE A 11 -9.71 38.22 -18.83
N ILE A 12 -10.41 37.79 -19.87
CA ILE A 12 -9.89 37.74 -21.24
C ILE A 12 -10.15 39.11 -21.88
N GLN A 13 -9.08 39.81 -22.22
CA GLN A 13 -9.10 41.15 -22.81
C GLN A 13 -8.60 41.09 -24.26
N LYS A 14 -8.70 42.22 -24.97
CA LYS A 14 -8.27 42.33 -26.37
C LYS A 14 -6.77 42.17 -26.56
N LYS A 15 -5.95 42.66 -25.61
CA LYS A 15 -4.48 42.69 -25.72
C LYS A 15 -3.77 41.70 -24.77
N GLY A 16 -4.52 40.91 -24.03
CA GLY A 16 -3.95 40.00 -23.03
C GLY A 16 -5.00 39.47 -22.05
N ILE A 17 -4.51 38.94 -20.95
CA ILE A 17 -5.32 38.46 -19.83
C ILE A 17 -5.08 39.29 -18.58
N MET A 18 -6.04 39.28 -17.66
CA MET A 18 -5.85 39.74 -16.30
C MET A 18 -6.38 38.69 -15.34
N ILE A 19 -5.60 38.31 -14.34
CA ILE A 19 -6.02 37.45 -13.24
C ILE A 19 -6.12 38.29 -11.98
N ARG A 20 -7.26 38.22 -11.32
CA ARG A 20 -7.52 38.84 -10.02
C ARG A 20 -7.62 37.75 -8.96
N ASP A 21 -6.93 37.90 -7.84
CA ASP A 21 -7.06 36.99 -6.69
C ASP A 21 -8.19 37.45 -5.73
N TRP A 22 -8.45 36.64 -4.70
CA TRP A 22 -9.45 36.95 -3.67
C TRP A 22 -9.12 38.21 -2.84
N ASN A 23 -7.85 38.64 -2.83
CA ASN A 23 -7.36 39.87 -2.19
C ASN A 23 -7.42 41.09 -3.12
N TYR A 24 -8.11 40.98 -4.26
CA TYR A 24 -8.20 42.02 -5.28
C TYR A 24 -6.86 42.42 -5.91
N ASN A 25 -5.77 41.67 -5.67
CA ASN A 25 -4.53 41.88 -6.40
C ASN A 25 -4.74 41.45 -7.85
N GLN A 26 -4.22 42.26 -8.77
CA GLN A 26 -4.40 42.05 -10.20
C GLN A 26 -3.06 41.86 -10.88
N ARG A 27 -2.98 40.85 -11.76
CA ARG A 27 -1.86 40.65 -12.68
C ARG A 27 -2.38 40.67 -14.10
N THR A 28 -1.92 41.65 -14.88
CA THR A 28 -2.22 41.76 -16.31
C THR A 28 -1.01 41.29 -17.12
N ILE A 29 -1.26 40.43 -18.10
CA ILE A 29 -0.23 39.80 -18.92
C ILE A 29 -0.62 39.99 -20.39
N PRO A 30 0.19 40.70 -21.18
CA PRO A 30 -0.01 40.83 -22.63
C PRO A 30 0.11 39.48 -23.34
N TYR A 31 -0.65 39.26 -24.42
CA TYR A 31 -0.55 38.02 -25.21
C TYR A 31 0.86 37.80 -25.79
N GLU A 32 1.55 38.87 -26.17
CA GLU A 32 2.94 38.83 -26.67
C GLU A 32 3.94 38.21 -25.69
N LYS A 33 3.60 38.13 -24.39
CA LYS A 33 4.45 37.53 -23.35
C LYS A 33 4.03 36.12 -22.97
N ILE A 34 3.05 35.54 -23.66
CA ILE A 34 2.55 34.19 -23.43
C ILE A 34 2.91 33.36 -24.65
N ASN A 35 3.77 32.37 -24.47
CA ASN A 35 4.21 31.50 -25.55
C ASN A 35 3.29 30.26 -25.66
N LYS A 36 2.75 29.83 -24.52
CA LYS A 36 2.03 28.56 -24.40
C LYS A 36 0.93 28.61 -23.35
N ILE A 37 -0.20 27.99 -23.65
CA ILE A 37 -1.29 27.75 -22.71
C ILE A 37 -1.54 26.25 -22.61
N GLU A 38 -1.51 25.72 -21.41
CA GLU A 38 -1.92 24.34 -21.13
C GLU A 38 -3.18 24.37 -20.28
N TYR A 39 -4.17 23.55 -20.60
CA TYR A 39 -5.39 23.49 -19.80
C TYR A 39 -5.91 22.07 -19.65
N CYS A 40 -6.55 21.79 -18.52
CA CYS A 40 -7.20 20.52 -18.25
C CYS A 40 -8.61 20.78 -17.73
N TYR A 41 -9.60 20.07 -18.28
CA TYR A 41 -10.96 20.13 -17.76
C TYR A 41 -11.09 19.40 -16.41
N PRO A 42 -12.04 19.81 -15.56
CA PRO A 42 -12.35 19.10 -14.33
C PRO A 42 -12.75 17.66 -14.61
N SER A 43 -12.25 16.71 -13.81
CA SER A 43 -12.58 15.28 -13.89
C SER A 43 -12.76 14.69 -12.50
N GLY A 44 -13.89 14.05 -12.24
CA GLY A 44 -14.26 13.54 -10.92
C GLY A 44 -14.15 14.63 -9.82
N ILE A 45 -13.32 14.37 -8.82
CA ILE A 45 -13.03 15.28 -7.68
C ILE A 45 -11.91 16.31 -7.98
N GLU A 46 -11.33 16.26 -9.17
CA GLU A 46 -10.26 17.16 -9.60
C GLU A 46 -10.84 18.40 -10.28
N GLY A 47 -10.37 19.57 -9.84
CA GLY A 47 -10.77 20.83 -10.44
C GLY A 47 -9.97 21.09 -11.72
N GLY A 48 -10.60 21.78 -12.66
CA GLY A 48 -9.94 22.20 -13.89
C GLY A 48 -8.92 23.30 -13.64
N TRP A 49 -7.94 23.39 -14.52
CA TRP A 49 -6.90 24.42 -14.45
C TRP A 49 -6.45 24.83 -15.85
N MET A 50 -5.91 26.04 -15.94
CA MET A 50 -5.29 26.61 -17.14
C MET A 50 -4.00 27.34 -16.73
N ASN A 51 -2.88 26.93 -17.31
CA ASN A 51 -1.57 27.53 -17.09
C ASN A 51 -1.22 28.42 -18.29
N PHE A 52 -0.86 29.66 -18.00
CA PHE A 52 -0.26 30.59 -18.95
C PHE A 52 1.25 30.59 -18.72
N MET A 53 2.01 30.36 -19.78
CA MET A 53 3.47 30.22 -19.73
C MET A 53 4.12 31.15 -20.73
N GLY A 54 5.19 31.81 -20.31
CA GLY A 54 6.06 32.59 -21.17
C GLY A 54 7.40 32.84 -20.50
N ASP A 55 8.44 33.04 -21.30
CA ASP A 55 9.83 33.02 -20.84
C ASP A 55 10.13 34.05 -19.76
N GLN A 56 9.48 35.23 -19.83
CA GLN A 56 9.65 36.31 -18.85
C GLN A 56 8.60 36.34 -17.74
N VAL A 57 7.50 35.59 -17.90
CA VAL A 57 6.34 35.64 -16.99
C VAL A 57 6.34 34.43 -16.05
N GLY A 58 7.02 33.34 -16.43
CA GLY A 58 6.97 32.07 -15.75
C GLY A 58 5.60 31.41 -15.89
N LYS A 59 5.32 30.43 -15.01
CA LYS A 59 4.05 29.70 -15.01
C LYS A 59 3.01 30.37 -14.12
N ILE A 60 1.89 30.77 -14.70
CA ILE A 60 0.76 31.34 -13.97
C ILE A 60 -0.47 30.45 -14.14
N ARG A 61 -0.99 29.93 -13.03
CA ARG A 61 -2.12 29.00 -13.02
C ARG A 61 -3.42 29.71 -12.63
N PHE A 62 -4.46 29.48 -13.42
CA PHE A 62 -5.85 29.79 -13.13
C PHE A 62 -6.62 28.50 -12.87
N SER A 63 -7.30 28.38 -11.73
CA SER A 63 -8.06 27.17 -11.37
C SER A 63 -9.57 27.42 -11.39
N PHE A 64 -10.34 26.51 -11.99
CA PHE A 64 -11.78 26.67 -12.17
C PHE A 64 -12.57 25.40 -11.80
N SER A 65 -13.89 25.49 -11.80
CA SER A 65 -14.81 24.40 -11.47
C SER A 65 -15.56 23.92 -12.71
N LYS A 66 -16.30 22.82 -12.61
CA LYS A 66 -17.13 22.28 -13.72
C LYS A 66 -18.10 23.31 -14.31
N LYS A 67 -18.59 24.25 -13.48
CA LYS A 67 -19.51 25.33 -13.91
C LYS A 67 -18.89 26.30 -14.92
N SER A 68 -17.57 26.40 -14.98
CA SER A 68 -16.88 27.36 -15.84
C SER A 68 -16.42 26.76 -17.18
N ARG A 69 -16.73 25.48 -17.47
CA ARG A 69 -16.27 24.75 -18.67
C ARG A 69 -16.56 25.49 -19.98
N ASP A 70 -17.82 25.82 -20.24
CA ASP A 70 -18.22 26.50 -21.49
C ASP A 70 -17.59 27.90 -21.62
N SER A 71 -17.29 28.53 -20.49
CA SER A 71 -16.60 29.83 -20.48
C SER A 71 -15.11 29.69 -20.76
N ILE A 72 -14.50 28.58 -20.35
CA ILE A 72 -13.12 28.22 -20.70
C ILE A 72 -13.01 27.86 -22.18
N GLU A 73 -13.94 27.07 -22.71
CA GLU A 73 -14.00 26.74 -24.15
C GLU A 73 -14.10 28.00 -25.01
N ARG A 74 -15.01 28.92 -24.65
CA ARG A 74 -15.12 30.22 -25.34
C ARG A 74 -13.86 31.07 -25.23
N ALA A 75 -13.17 31.03 -24.09
CA ALA A 75 -11.92 31.77 -23.93
C ALA A 75 -10.79 31.20 -24.78
N ILE A 76 -10.64 29.88 -24.84
CA ILE A 76 -9.63 29.22 -25.69
C ILE A 76 -9.90 29.54 -27.16
N SER A 77 -11.16 29.40 -27.59
CA SER A 77 -11.57 29.75 -28.96
C SER A 77 -11.26 31.22 -29.29
N TYR A 78 -11.56 32.14 -28.36
CA TYR A 78 -11.25 33.56 -28.53
C TYR A 78 -9.73 33.82 -28.62
N ILE A 79 -8.93 33.20 -27.76
CA ILE A 79 -7.47 33.38 -27.75
C ILE A 79 -6.87 32.83 -29.04
N ASN A 80 -7.25 31.62 -29.46
CA ASN A 80 -6.74 31.00 -30.69
C ASN A 80 -7.05 31.83 -31.94
N HIS A 81 -8.20 32.52 -31.95
CA HIS A 81 -8.56 33.40 -33.04
C HIS A 81 -7.80 34.73 -33.04
N ASN A 82 -7.58 35.34 -31.87
CA ASN A 82 -7.02 36.69 -31.76
C ASN A 82 -5.51 36.75 -31.48
N ALA A 83 -4.91 35.63 -31.07
CA ALA A 83 -3.49 35.49 -30.78
C ALA A 83 -3.01 34.09 -31.24
N PRO A 84 -2.92 33.87 -32.56
CA PRO A 84 -2.63 32.54 -33.14
C PRO A 84 -1.20 32.05 -32.83
N ASP A 85 -0.28 32.94 -32.47
CA ASP A 85 1.10 32.60 -32.10
C ASP A 85 1.18 31.85 -30.75
N ILE A 86 0.12 31.84 -29.96
CA ILE A 86 0.07 31.16 -28.66
C ILE A 86 -0.32 29.70 -28.87
N VAL A 87 0.59 28.77 -28.53
CA VAL A 87 0.31 27.34 -28.60
C VAL A 87 -0.62 26.92 -27.46
N THR A 88 -1.85 26.50 -27.78
CA THR A 88 -2.79 25.93 -26.80
C THR A 88 -2.77 24.41 -26.81
N ILE A 89 -2.54 23.79 -25.65
CA ILE A 89 -2.52 22.33 -25.47
C ILE A 89 -3.57 21.91 -24.45
N ALA A 90 -4.53 21.09 -24.89
CA ALA A 90 -5.43 20.38 -24.01
C ALA A 90 -4.69 19.22 -23.32
N LYS A 91 -4.77 19.16 -22.00
CA LYS A 91 -4.26 18.06 -21.18
C LYS A 91 -5.44 17.25 -20.67
N THR A 92 -5.28 15.93 -20.72
CA THR A 92 -6.30 14.99 -20.24
C THR A 92 -5.85 14.50 -18.87
N PRO A 93 -6.76 14.26 -17.89
CA PRO A 93 -6.41 13.69 -16.58
C PRO A 93 -5.71 12.31 -16.65
N LYS A 94 -5.70 11.68 -17.83
CA LYS A 94 -4.95 10.45 -18.13
C LYS A 94 -3.43 10.67 -18.28
N ASP A 95 -2.98 11.91 -18.53
CA ASP A 95 -1.54 12.25 -18.66
C ASP A 95 -0.80 12.26 -17.32
N TYR A 96 -1.53 12.19 -16.21
CA TYR A 96 -0.96 12.25 -14.86
C TYR A 96 -1.07 10.88 -14.19
N LYS A 97 0.09 10.38 -13.73
CA LYS A 97 0.18 9.10 -13.01
C LYS A 97 -0.82 9.07 -11.85
N ILE A 98 -1.38 7.88 -11.60
CA ILE A 98 -2.48 7.67 -10.64
C ILE A 98 -2.16 8.20 -9.23
N TYR A 99 -0.89 8.13 -8.82
CA TYR A 99 -0.42 8.59 -7.51
C TYR A 99 -0.43 10.11 -7.32
N TYR A 100 -0.71 10.88 -8.37
CA TYR A 100 -0.95 12.32 -8.26
C TYR A 100 -2.41 12.70 -8.03
N ARG A 101 -3.32 11.72 -8.11
CA ARG A 101 -4.74 11.91 -7.89
C ARG A 101 -5.04 12.07 -6.40
N LYS A 102 -6.04 12.90 -6.10
CA LYS A 102 -6.41 13.26 -4.71
C LYS A 102 -6.74 12.06 -3.83
N TRP A 103 -7.52 11.12 -4.35
CA TRP A 103 -7.97 9.96 -3.60
C TRP A 103 -6.78 9.04 -3.24
N PHE A 104 -5.86 8.82 -4.18
CA PHE A 104 -4.64 8.06 -3.94
C PHE A 104 -3.77 8.73 -2.87
N ILE A 105 -3.54 10.04 -2.99
CA ILE A 105 -2.79 10.80 -1.98
C ILE A 105 -3.45 10.71 -0.59
N LEU A 106 -4.77 10.76 -0.51
CA LEU A 106 -5.50 10.60 0.75
C LEU A 106 -5.28 9.21 1.35
N ILE A 107 -5.41 8.15 0.55
CA ILE A 107 -5.15 6.77 0.98
C ILE A 107 -3.70 6.60 1.41
N SER A 108 -2.73 7.02 0.57
CA SER A 108 -1.30 6.96 0.91
C SER A 108 -0.99 7.74 2.19
N THR A 109 -1.66 8.85 2.47
CA THR A 109 -1.44 9.61 3.71
C THR A 109 -1.98 8.88 4.95
N ILE A 110 -3.03 8.09 4.80
CA ILE A 110 -3.61 7.27 5.88
C ILE A 110 -2.74 6.03 6.13
N VAL A 111 -2.35 5.33 5.07
CA VAL A 111 -1.54 4.09 5.14
C VAL A 111 -0.09 4.41 5.53
N CYS A 112 0.51 5.43 4.91
CA CYS A 112 1.89 5.83 5.15
C CYS A 112 2.04 7.36 5.02
N ALA A 113 1.79 8.08 6.11
CA ALA A 113 1.81 9.54 6.14
C ALA A 113 3.03 10.19 5.45
N PRO A 114 4.29 9.71 5.61
CA PRO A 114 5.44 10.27 4.91
C PRO A 114 5.33 10.19 3.38
N VAL A 115 4.91 9.04 2.85
CA VAL A 115 4.73 8.81 1.40
C VAL A 115 3.57 9.66 0.87
N GLY A 116 2.44 9.68 1.56
CA GLY A 116 1.29 10.50 1.18
C GLY A 116 1.61 12.00 1.14
N ILE A 117 2.33 12.50 2.15
CA ILE A 117 2.79 13.91 2.19
C ILE A 117 3.79 14.18 1.06
N PHE A 118 4.74 13.28 0.81
CA PHE A 118 5.68 13.45 -0.30
C PHE A 118 4.97 13.55 -1.66
N LEU A 119 4.01 12.64 -1.92
CA LEU A 119 3.20 12.65 -3.15
C LEU A 119 2.33 13.91 -3.26
N LEU A 120 1.75 14.36 -2.14
CA LEU A 120 0.97 15.59 -2.06
C LEU A 120 1.76 16.82 -2.54
N TRP A 121 3.02 16.92 -2.15
CA TRP A 121 3.89 18.05 -2.52
C TRP A 121 4.52 17.91 -3.91
N LYS A 122 4.79 16.68 -4.36
CA LYS A 122 5.28 16.39 -5.72
C LYS A 122 4.17 16.52 -6.78
N SER A 123 2.90 16.41 -6.39
CA SER A 123 1.78 16.40 -7.34
C SER A 123 1.55 17.75 -8.02
N PRO A 124 1.59 17.80 -9.37
CA PRO A 124 1.29 19.01 -10.12
C PRO A 124 -0.21 19.34 -10.14
N LEU A 125 -1.06 18.44 -9.67
CA LEU A 125 -2.53 18.57 -9.67
C LEU A 125 -3.06 19.23 -8.39
N GLN A 126 -2.26 19.24 -7.32
CA GLN A 126 -2.73 19.68 -6.02
C GLN A 126 -2.62 21.20 -5.82
N ARG A 127 -3.58 21.72 -5.05
CA ARG A 127 -3.65 23.15 -4.71
C ARG A 127 -2.82 23.41 -3.46
N LYS A 128 -2.15 24.56 -3.40
CA LYS A 128 -1.36 24.98 -2.23
C LYS A 128 -2.15 24.93 -0.92
N PHE A 129 -3.40 25.39 -0.94
CA PHE A 129 -4.27 25.30 0.22
C PHE A 129 -4.51 23.86 0.69
N PHE A 130 -4.80 22.95 -0.24
CA PHE A 130 -5.02 21.53 0.08
C PHE A 130 -3.74 20.86 0.59
N GLN A 131 -2.59 21.17 -0.02
CA GLN A 131 -1.27 20.71 0.42
C GLN A 131 -1.01 21.07 1.89
N CYS A 132 -1.18 22.35 2.25
CA CYS A 132 -0.97 22.81 3.61
C CYS A 132 -1.99 22.21 4.59
N SER A 133 -3.28 22.18 4.22
CA SER A 133 -4.34 21.69 5.09
C SER A 133 -4.18 20.20 5.44
N LEU A 134 -3.88 19.36 4.45
CA LEU A 134 -3.72 17.92 4.68
C LEU A 134 -2.42 17.61 5.44
N THR A 135 -1.34 18.35 5.18
CA THR A 135 -0.08 18.22 5.94
C THR A 135 -0.29 18.58 7.41
N ALA A 136 -1.00 19.68 7.72
CA ALA A 136 -1.29 20.08 9.09
C ALA A 136 -2.16 19.06 9.83
N PHE A 137 -3.17 18.51 9.13
CA PHE A 137 -4.01 17.44 9.67
C PHE A 137 -3.20 16.19 9.99
N ALA A 138 -2.34 15.73 9.07
CA ALA A 138 -1.49 14.56 9.29
C ALA A 138 -0.53 14.73 10.49
N ILE A 139 0.08 15.91 10.64
CA ILE A 139 0.94 16.23 11.80
C ILE A 139 0.12 16.19 13.11
N ALA A 140 -1.09 16.74 13.12
CA ALA A 140 -1.95 16.71 14.30
C ALA A 140 -2.34 15.28 14.69
N VAL A 141 -2.63 14.41 13.71
CA VAL A 141 -2.93 12.99 13.95
C VAL A 141 -1.72 12.25 14.52
N ILE A 142 -0.52 12.48 13.97
CA ILE A 142 0.72 11.87 14.51
C ILE A 142 0.98 12.35 15.94
N ALA A 143 0.85 13.65 16.21
CA ALA A 143 1.04 14.21 17.54
C ALA A 143 0.01 13.68 18.56
N CYS A 144 -1.26 13.53 18.15
CA CYS A 144 -2.29 12.90 18.98
C CYS A 144 -1.97 11.43 19.25
N ASN A 145 -1.58 10.65 18.25
CA ASN A 145 -1.20 9.25 18.44
C ASN A 145 -0.04 9.13 19.42
N LEU A 146 1.03 9.92 19.25
CA LEU A 146 2.15 9.95 20.20
C LEU A 146 1.67 10.30 21.61
N PHE A 147 0.78 11.28 21.77
CA PHE A 147 0.27 11.68 23.09
C PHE A 147 -0.60 10.61 23.77
N PHE A 148 -1.43 9.86 23.02
CA PHE A 148 -2.31 8.81 23.57
C PHE A 148 -1.63 7.44 23.72
N LEU A 149 -0.60 7.12 22.94
CA LEU A 149 0.17 5.87 23.06
C LEU A 149 1.31 5.94 24.07
N TYR A 150 1.89 7.13 24.33
CA TYR A 150 3.00 7.30 25.29
C TYR A 150 2.74 6.80 26.71
N PRO A 151 1.54 6.96 27.33
CA PRO A 151 1.30 6.42 28.66
C PRO A 151 1.10 4.89 28.68
N LYS A 152 0.77 4.23 27.56
CA LYS A 152 0.58 2.77 27.52
C LYS A 152 1.88 1.98 27.39
N THR A 153 2.92 2.58 26.81
CA THR A 153 4.24 1.95 26.65
C THR A 153 5.11 2.03 27.90
N LEU A 154 4.80 2.92 28.86
CA LEU A 154 5.54 3.03 30.12
C LEU A 154 5.08 2.03 31.20
N ASP A 155 3.83 1.55 31.15
CA ASP A 155 3.34 0.52 32.08
C ASP A 155 3.75 -0.91 31.69
N THR A 156 4.10 -1.15 30.43
CA THR A 156 4.55 -2.48 29.95
C THR A 156 6.03 -2.77 30.23
N HIS A 157 6.83 -1.75 30.58
CA HIS A 157 8.25 -1.92 30.93
C HIS A 157 8.52 -2.21 32.43
N ASN A 158 7.48 -2.28 33.27
CA ASN A 158 7.60 -2.57 34.70
C ASN A 158 7.04 -3.95 35.10
N LEU A 159 7.06 -4.94 34.20
CA LEU A 159 6.98 -6.33 34.64
C LEU A 159 8.34 -6.73 35.23
N PRO A 160 8.41 -7.25 36.47
CA PRO A 160 9.66 -7.66 37.06
C PRO A 160 10.27 -8.79 36.24
N ILE A 161 11.45 -8.56 35.67
CA ILE A 161 12.34 -9.63 35.20
C ILE A 161 12.95 -10.27 36.45
N GLU A 162 12.14 -11.03 37.17
CA GLU A 162 12.61 -11.79 38.33
C GLU A 162 11.71 -13.01 38.51
N GLU A 163 11.84 -13.97 37.59
CA GLU A 163 11.65 -15.42 37.79
C GLU A 163 11.64 -16.14 36.43
N THR A 164 12.83 -16.57 35.95
CA THR A 164 12.99 -17.71 35.02
C THR A 164 14.45 -18.09 34.79
N PHE A 165 15.42 -17.25 35.18
CA PHE A 165 16.84 -17.64 35.22
C PHE A 165 17.24 -18.13 36.61
N ASN A 166 16.81 -19.32 37.02
CA ASN A 166 17.49 -20.10 38.06
C ASN A 166 16.90 -21.51 38.15
N THR A 167 17.32 -22.40 37.26
CA THR A 167 17.55 -23.83 37.55
C THR A 167 18.23 -24.49 36.36
N LEU A 168 19.52 -24.20 36.17
CA LEU A 168 20.43 -25.12 35.49
C LEU A 168 21.04 -26.02 36.58
N PRO A 169 20.80 -27.35 36.59
CA PRO A 169 21.68 -28.24 37.31
C PRO A 169 22.98 -28.38 36.51
N SER A 170 24.08 -27.96 37.11
CA SER A 170 25.41 -28.36 36.69
C SER A 170 25.60 -29.85 36.94
N SER A 171 25.62 -30.64 35.88
CA SER A 171 26.27 -31.95 35.89
C SER A 171 27.29 -31.99 34.77
N GLU A 172 28.56 -31.83 35.13
CA GLU A 172 29.66 -32.38 34.37
C GLU A 172 29.46 -33.89 34.30
N ASP A 173 29.11 -34.39 33.13
CA ASP A 173 29.38 -35.78 32.80
C ASP A 173 30.06 -35.80 31.43
N ASN A 174 31.32 -36.24 31.44
CA ASN A 174 32.14 -36.39 30.25
C ASN A 174 31.58 -37.57 29.44
N ASN A 175 30.67 -37.27 28.54
CA ASN A 175 30.34 -38.19 27.46
C ASN A 175 30.59 -37.47 26.15
N VAL A 176 31.36 -38.12 25.28
CA VAL A 176 31.69 -37.66 23.94
C VAL A 176 30.37 -37.40 23.20
N GLU A 177 29.96 -36.14 23.18
CA GLU A 177 28.76 -35.68 22.52
C GLU A 177 28.98 -35.92 21.03
N THR A 178 28.30 -36.93 20.53
CA THR A 178 28.24 -37.15 19.09
C THR A 178 27.37 -36.00 18.61
N GLU A 179 27.97 -35.01 17.94
CA GLU A 179 27.25 -33.89 17.31
C GLU A 179 25.91 -34.41 16.78
N PRO A 180 24.76 -33.97 17.33
CA PRO A 180 23.49 -34.42 16.80
C PRO A 180 23.52 -34.08 15.32
N SER A 181 23.17 -35.05 14.48
CA SER A 181 23.05 -34.88 13.04
C SER A 181 22.03 -33.78 12.75
N ARG A 182 22.46 -32.51 12.78
CA ARG A 182 21.62 -31.38 12.42
C ARG A 182 21.37 -31.49 10.92
N THR A 183 20.11 -31.63 10.56
CA THR A 183 19.70 -31.69 9.17
C THR A 183 19.67 -30.28 8.59
N SER A 184 19.84 -30.17 7.29
CA SER A 184 19.57 -28.92 6.57
C SER A 184 18.08 -28.82 6.30
N PHE A 185 17.49 -27.67 6.56
CA PHE A 185 16.15 -27.29 6.15
C PHE A 185 16.22 -26.28 5.00
N SER A 186 15.36 -26.44 4.01
CA SER A 186 15.19 -25.48 2.92
C SER A 186 13.76 -25.52 2.44
N ASP A 187 13.09 -24.38 2.47
CA ASP A 187 11.74 -24.25 1.91
C ASP A 187 11.51 -22.84 1.32
N THR A 188 10.42 -22.68 0.56
CA THR A 188 9.91 -21.37 0.13
C THR A 188 8.68 -21.03 0.96
N LEU A 189 8.82 -20.02 1.81
CA LEU A 189 7.73 -19.54 2.68
C LEU A 189 7.00 -18.37 2.01
N THR A 190 5.69 -18.33 2.19
CA THR A 190 4.80 -17.23 1.74
C THR A 190 4.24 -16.47 2.93
N ALA A 191 3.34 -15.51 2.72
CA ALA A 191 2.67 -14.80 3.82
C ALA A 191 2.06 -15.77 4.86
N GLY A 192 2.26 -15.47 6.14
CA GLY A 192 1.86 -16.33 7.25
C GLY A 192 2.60 -16.09 8.56
N HIS A 193 2.16 -16.79 9.60
CA HIS A 193 2.83 -16.86 10.91
C HIS A 193 3.45 -18.24 11.14
N TYR A 194 4.77 -18.35 11.11
CA TYR A 194 5.46 -19.63 11.26
C TYR A 194 6.00 -19.75 12.68
N THR A 195 5.41 -20.64 13.46
CA THR A 195 5.87 -21.00 14.81
C THR A 195 7.12 -21.87 14.68
N VAL A 196 8.23 -21.39 15.23
CA VAL A 196 9.51 -22.08 15.20
C VAL A 196 9.46 -23.30 16.13
N GLY A 197 9.92 -24.44 15.64
CA GLY A 197 9.79 -25.76 16.27
C GLY A 197 8.48 -26.49 15.92
N VAL A 198 7.55 -25.85 15.19
CA VAL A 198 6.28 -26.47 14.74
C VAL A 198 6.15 -26.40 13.22
N ASP A 199 6.13 -25.19 12.66
CA ASP A 199 5.94 -24.96 11.22
C ASP A 199 7.28 -24.87 10.48
N ILE A 200 8.32 -24.32 11.14
CA ILE A 200 9.71 -24.25 10.65
C ILE A 200 10.67 -24.63 11.78
N PRO A 201 11.81 -25.30 11.52
CA PRO A 201 12.69 -25.75 12.59
C PRO A 201 13.44 -24.58 13.25
N SER A 202 13.85 -24.72 14.51
CA SER A 202 14.82 -23.79 15.09
C SER A 202 16.18 -23.88 14.39
N GLY A 203 16.96 -22.81 14.47
CA GLY A 203 18.30 -22.76 13.89
C GLY A 203 18.66 -21.38 13.38
N THR A 204 19.69 -21.32 12.53
CA THR A 204 20.24 -20.09 11.99
C THR A 204 19.95 -20.00 10.51
N TYR A 205 19.12 -19.03 10.14
CA TYR A 205 18.56 -18.89 8.81
C TYR A 205 19.33 -17.91 7.94
N LYS A 206 19.34 -18.27 6.66
CA LYS A 206 19.55 -17.38 5.52
C LYS A 206 18.24 -17.24 4.76
N PHE A 207 17.82 -16.00 4.54
CA PHE A 207 16.61 -15.67 3.80
C PHE A 207 16.95 -14.95 2.49
N PHE A 208 16.22 -15.28 1.42
CA PHE A 208 16.34 -14.61 0.13
C PHE A 208 14.96 -14.37 -0.49
N ALA A 209 14.65 -13.14 -0.87
CA ALA A 209 13.41 -12.76 -1.52
C ALA A 209 13.37 -13.32 -2.96
N LYS A 210 12.51 -14.31 -3.20
CA LYS A 210 12.35 -14.93 -4.53
C LYS A 210 11.43 -14.13 -5.43
N SER A 211 10.36 -13.59 -4.86
CA SER A 211 9.39 -12.73 -5.55
C SER A 211 8.60 -11.88 -4.56
N GLY A 212 7.97 -10.82 -5.07
CA GLY A 212 7.10 -9.94 -4.29
C GLY A 212 7.83 -9.01 -3.33
N LEU A 213 7.04 -8.41 -2.44
CA LEU A 213 7.43 -7.42 -1.45
C LEU A 213 6.66 -7.66 -0.15
N GLY A 214 7.34 -7.58 1.00
CA GLY A 214 6.69 -7.76 2.29
C GLY A 214 7.64 -7.59 3.47
N ASN A 215 7.08 -7.67 4.68
CA ASN A 215 7.87 -7.65 5.90
C ASN A 215 8.23 -9.08 6.31
N LEU A 216 9.46 -9.27 6.76
CA LEU A 216 9.91 -10.45 7.48
C LEU A 216 10.21 -10.01 8.92
N MET A 217 9.40 -10.47 9.87
CA MET A 217 9.50 -10.07 11.27
C MET A 217 9.51 -11.29 12.17
N SER A 218 10.27 -11.26 13.26
CA SER A 218 10.11 -12.25 14.33
C SER A 218 9.57 -11.62 15.60
N GLN A 219 8.79 -12.37 16.37
CA GLN A 219 8.28 -11.94 17.67
C GLN A 219 9.43 -11.59 18.64
N SER A 220 10.54 -12.34 18.57
CA SER A 220 11.77 -12.08 19.32
C SER A 220 12.56 -10.83 18.88
N LEU A 221 12.17 -10.19 17.77
CA LEU A 221 12.90 -9.11 17.09
C LEU A 221 14.29 -9.50 16.54
N ALA A 222 14.58 -10.80 16.41
CA ALA A 222 15.75 -11.30 15.68
C ALA A 222 15.81 -10.80 14.23
N VAL A 223 14.63 -10.56 13.61
CA VAL A 223 14.51 -9.91 12.30
C VAL A 223 13.30 -8.96 12.29
N ASN A 224 13.43 -7.83 11.60
CA ASN A 224 12.35 -6.89 11.33
C ASN A 224 12.73 -6.04 10.11
N GLU A 225 12.61 -6.63 8.93
CA GLU A 225 13.11 -6.06 7.69
C GLU A 225 12.06 -6.15 6.58
N ILE A 226 12.12 -5.19 5.65
CA ILE A 226 11.31 -5.22 4.44
C ILE A 226 12.13 -5.94 3.36
N LEU A 227 11.63 -7.08 2.90
CA LEU A 227 12.24 -7.85 1.84
C LEU A 227 11.58 -7.53 0.50
N ASP A 228 12.41 -7.35 -0.52
CA ASP A 228 12.00 -7.06 -1.88
C ASP A 228 12.83 -7.86 -2.88
N SER A 229 12.17 -8.38 -3.91
CA SER A 229 12.79 -9.15 -4.99
C SER A 229 13.17 -8.30 -6.22
N GLY A 230 13.22 -6.96 -6.07
CA GLY A 230 13.42 -6.01 -7.16
C GLY A 230 12.12 -5.51 -7.79
N THR A 231 11.00 -5.53 -7.05
CA THR A 231 9.71 -5.03 -7.55
C THR A 231 9.78 -3.53 -7.87
N THR A 232 8.86 -3.03 -8.69
CA THR A 232 8.80 -1.58 -8.98
C THR A 232 8.64 -0.75 -7.69
N ALA A 233 7.85 -1.24 -6.71
CA ALA A 233 7.70 -0.57 -5.43
C ALA A 233 8.98 -0.60 -4.61
N GLY A 234 9.65 -1.74 -4.51
CA GLY A 234 10.93 -1.88 -3.81
C GLY A 234 12.03 -1.01 -4.39
N ASN A 235 12.12 -0.89 -5.72
CA ASN A 235 13.06 0.03 -6.38
C ASN A 235 12.89 1.50 -5.94
N ILE A 236 11.66 1.92 -5.66
CA ILE A 236 11.35 3.28 -5.16
C ILE A 236 11.84 3.47 -3.71
N ILE A 237 11.79 2.42 -2.90
CA ILE A 237 12.20 2.41 -1.48
C ILE A 237 13.48 1.62 -1.23
N SER A 238 14.36 1.50 -2.23
CA SER A 238 15.56 0.66 -2.20
C SER A 238 16.54 0.94 -1.06
N SER A 239 16.45 2.10 -0.40
CA SER A 239 17.22 2.41 0.81
C SER A 239 16.64 1.79 2.09
N ALA A 240 15.46 1.19 2.02
CA ALA A 240 14.69 0.63 3.14
C ALA A 240 14.26 -0.82 2.87
N THR A 241 14.79 -1.44 1.80
CA THR A 241 14.55 -2.85 1.47
C THR A 241 15.87 -3.60 1.35
N THR A 242 15.80 -4.90 1.53
CA THR A 242 16.89 -5.85 1.26
C THR A 242 16.33 -7.04 0.48
N ASP A 243 17.15 -7.73 -0.29
CA ASP A 243 16.77 -8.98 -0.97
C ASP A 243 17.29 -10.22 -0.25
N GLU A 244 18.30 -10.07 0.61
CA GLU A 244 18.94 -11.16 1.35
C GLU A 244 19.17 -10.79 2.82
N LEU A 245 19.04 -11.78 3.69
CA LEU A 245 19.44 -11.73 5.10
C LEU A 245 20.18 -13.01 5.46
N SER A 246 21.16 -12.91 6.36
CA SER A 246 21.96 -14.05 6.83
C SER A 246 22.19 -13.95 8.33
N ASN A 247 22.43 -15.10 8.97
CA ASN A 247 22.69 -15.23 10.40
C ASN A 247 21.50 -14.85 11.30
N ILE A 248 20.27 -15.17 10.89
CA ILE A 248 19.07 -14.93 11.69
C ILE A 248 18.83 -16.14 12.61
N LEU A 249 19.08 -15.99 13.90
CA LEU A 249 18.83 -17.05 14.89
C LEU A 249 17.36 -17.06 15.30
N LEU A 250 16.67 -18.17 15.02
CA LEU A 250 15.30 -18.43 15.45
C LEU A 250 15.28 -19.60 16.43
N LEU A 251 14.68 -19.40 17.59
CA LEU A 251 14.58 -20.38 18.67
C LEU A 251 13.17 -20.96 18.75
N ASP A 252 13.02 -22.18 19.27
CA ASP A 252 11.72 -22.82 19.44
C ASP A 252 10.75 -21.92 20.20
N GLY A 253 9.51 -21.82 19.70
CA GLY A 253 8.46 -20.96 20.23
C GLY A 253 8.47 -19.51 19.74
N ASP A 254 9.50 -19.07 19.00
CA ASP A 254 9.45 -17.79 18.28
C ASP A 254 8.44 -17.86 17.12
N ILE A 255 7.92 -16.70 16.69
CA ILE A 255 6.97 -16.61 15.58
C ILE A 255 7.59 -15.74 14.50
N LEU A 256 7.81 -16.33 13.32
CA LEU A 256 8.24 -15.63 12.12
C LEU A 256 7.02 -15.22 11.29
N THR A 257 6.78 -13.93 11.15
CA THR A 257 5.69 -13.36 10.36
C THR A 257 6.21 -12.89 9.00
N ILE A 258 5.54 -13.33 7.93
CA ILE A 258 5.74 -12.90 6.55
C ILE A 258 4.45 -12.23 6.07
N THR A 259 4.55 -11.05 5.46
CA THR A 259 3.37 -10.27 5.01
C THR A 259 3.37 -10.03 3.51
N GLY A 260 2.22 -9.62 2.97
CA GLY A 260 2.08 -9.22 1.58
C GLY A 260 2.43 -10.31 0.58
N THR A 261 2.91 -9.93 -0.60
CA THR A 261 3.17 -10.85 -1.72
C THR A 261 4.51 -11.56 -1.64
N LEU A 262 5.26 -11.38 -0.55
CA LEU A 262 6.62 -11.88 -0.39
C LEU A 262 6.65 -13.41 -0.40
N GLU A 263 7.43 -13.97 -1.33
CA GLU A 263 7.90 -15.35 -1.28
C GLU A 263 9.39 -15.36 -0.93
N VAL A 264 9.75 -16.03 0.15
CA VAL A 264 11.12 -16.05 0.66
C VAL A 264 11.68 -17.47 0.68
N SER A 265 12.88 -17.65 0.15
CA SER A 265 13.66 -18.87 0.37
C SER A 265 14.20 -18.84 1.79
N ALA A 266 13.89 -19.83 2.60
CA ALA A 266 14.38 -19.99 3.96
C ALA A 266 15.33 -21.20 4.02
N GLY A 267 16.63 -20.96 4.20
CA GLY A 267 17.65 -22.00 4.33
C GLY A 267 18.26 -22.02 5.74
N CYS A 268 18.35 -23.19 6.35
CA CYS A 268 18.92 -23.40 7.68
C CYS A 268 19.77 -24.67 7.69
N ASP A 269 21.08 -24.54 7.86
CA ASP A 269 22.01 -25.68 7.83
C ASP A 269 22.05 -26.46 9.15
N ASN A 270 21.54 -25.87 10.22
CA ASN A 270 21.57 -26.38 11.58
C ASN A 270 20.14 -26.55 12.15
N ALA A 271 19.25 -27.14 11.36
CA ALA A 271 17.84 -27.27 11.72
C ALA A 271 17.63 -28.17 12.93
N GLY A 272 16.80 -27.69 13.87
CA GLY A 272 16.23 -28.45 14.97
C GLY A 272 15.13 -29.41 14.51
N GLU A 273 14.55 -30.13 15.47
CA GLU A 273 13.41 -31.03 15.22
C GLU A 273 12.09 -30.24 15.18
N LEU A 274 11.13 -30.75 14.41
CA LEU A 274 9.76 -30.23 14.36
C LEU A 274 8.85 -31.09 15.23
N THR A 275 7.99 -30.43 16.00
CA THR A 275 6.87 -31.05 16.70
C THR A 275 5.58 -30.64 15.99
N PRO A 276 4.87 -31.57 15.32
CA PRO A 276 3.66 -31.25 14.58
C PRO A 276 2.58 -30.64 15.47
N ARG A 277 1.73 -29.81 14.87
CA ARG A 277 0.65 -29.14 15.57
C ARG A 277 -0.43 -30.17 15.93
N ASP A 278 -0.75 -30.29 17.21
CA ASP A 278 -1.86 -31.14 17.67
C ASP A 278 -3.16 -30.34 17.63
N GLN A 279 -3.92 -30.49 16.53
CA GLN A 279 -5.28 -29.97 16.43
C GLN A 279 -6.16 -30.87 15.56
N SER A 280 -7.46 -30.91 15.90
CA SER A 280 -8.47 -31.71 15.19
C SER A 280 -9.65 -30.82 14.82
N LEU A 281 -9.53 -30.13 13.69
CA LEU A 281 -10.52 -29.18 13.17
C LEU A 281 -10.97 -29.60 11.77
N ASN A 282 -12.08 -29.03 11.29
CA ASN A 282 -12.56 -29.21 9.92
C ASN A 282 -12.36 -27.93 9.12
N GLU A 283 -12.31 -28.07 7.79
CA GLU A 283 -12.34 -26.94 6.88
C GLU A 283 -13.67 -26.16 6.97
N VAL A 284 -13.59 -24.84 6.81
CA VAL A 284 -14.76 -23.95 6.83
C VAL A 284 -14.67 -22.99 5.65
N GLU A 285 -15.72 -22.91 4.84
CA GLU A 285 -15.85 -21.84 3.83
C GLU A 285 -16.66 -20.69 4.40
N LEU A 286 -16.12 -19.48 4.26
CA LEU A 286 -16.74 -18.24 4.75
C LEU A 286 -16.89 -17.25 3.60
N GLU A 287 -18.07 -16.66 3.51
CA GLU A 287 -18.38 -15.59 2.56
C GLU A 287 -18.13 -14.22 3.21
N TYR A 288 -18.59 -13.15 2.55
CA TYR A 288 -18.54 -11.81 3.11
C TYR A 288 -19.29 -11.74 4.45
N GLY A 289 -18.63 -11.24 5.51
CA GLY A 289 -19.24 -11.15 6.82
C GLY A 289 -18.27 -10.82 7.96
N ILE A 290 -18.82 -10.80 9.17
CA ILE A 290 -18.08 -10.74 10.43
C ILE A 290 -18.43 -12.01 11.19
N TYR A 291 -17.42 -12.81 11.50
CA TYR A 291 -17.56 -14.11 12.13
C TYR A 291 -16.82 -14.13 13.46
N THR A 292 -17.33 -14.85 14.44
CA THR A 292 -16.76 -14.98 15.79
C THR A 292 -16.21 -16.39 15.97
N ALA A 293 -14.92 -16.51 16.28
CA ALA A 293 -14.29 -17.77 16.60
C ALA A 293 -14.87 -18.36 17.89
N GLY A 294 -15.14 -19.67 17.90
CA GLY A 294 -15.86 -20.38 18.95
C GLY A 294 -17.39 -20.37 18.80
N ASP A 295 -17.97 -19.52 17.95
CA ASP A 295 -19.42 -19.46 17.67
C ASP A 295 -19.71 -19.83 16.21
N ASP A 296 -19.24 -19.02 15.27
CA ASP A 296 -19.47 -19.23 13.83
C ASP A 296 -18.56 -20.30 13.22
N PHE A 297 -17.34 -20.44 13.76
CA PHE A 297 -16.37 -21.48 13.41
C PHE A 297 -15.51 -21.82 14.63
N PRO A 298 -14.93 -23.03 14.76
CA PRO A 298 -14.10 -23.37 15.91
C PRO A 298 -12.86 -22.48 16.05
N ALA A 299 -12.49 -22.14 17.28
CA ALA A 299 -11.19 -21.51 17.56
C ALA A 299 -10.05 -22.49 17.23
N GLY A 300 -8.93 -21.98 16.72
CA GLY A 300 -7.84 -22.81 16.21
C GLY A 300 -6.89 -22.09 15.28
N THR A 301 -5.95 -22.84 14.70
CA THR A 301 -4.98 -22.29 13.73
C THR A 301 -5.32 -22.76 12.32
N TYR A 302 -5.46 -21.81 11.40
CA TYR A 302 -5.92 -22.06 10.04
C TYR A 302 -5.03 -21.38 9.00
N ASP A 303 -4.81 -22.09 7.90
CA ASP A 303 -4.43 -21.51 6.63
C ASP A 303 -5.66 -20.88 5.97
N LEU A 304 -5.54 -19.62 5.58
CA LEU A 304 -6.56 -18.93 4.81
C LEU A 304 -6.24 -19.12 3.33
N VAL A 305 -7.23 -19.57 2.57
CA VAL A 305 -7.13 -19.77 1.12
C VAL A 305 -8.21 -18.95 0.42
N TRP A 306 -7.80 -18.15 -0.55
CA TRP A 306 -8.70 -17.39 -1.41
C TRP A 306 -9.56 -18.32 -2.28
N ILE A 307 -10.86 -18.00 -2.40
CA ILE A 307 -11.77 -18.68 -3.36
C ILE A 307 -12.17 -17.72 -4.48
N GLU A 308 -12.80 -16.59 -4.13
CA GLU A 308 -13.33 -15.63 -5.11
C GLU A 308 -13.46 -14.23 -4.52
N GLY A 309 -13.54 -13.22 -5.38
CA GLY A 309 -13.67 -11.81 -5.00
C GLY A 309 -12.34 -11.12 -4.72
N THR A 310 -12.40 -9.89 -4.20
CA THR A 310 -11.21 -9.11 -3.85
C THR A 310 -11.53 -8.20 -2.69
N GLY A 311 -10.74 -8.28 -1.63
CA GLY A 311 -10.95 -7.44 -0.46
C GLY A 311 -10.06 -7.80 0.71
N ASN A 312 -10.31 -7.12 1.83
CA ASN A 312 -9.48 -7.21 3.02
C ASN A 312 -10.01 -8.27 3.99
N VAL A 313 -9.12 -9.12 4.48
CA VAL A 313 -9.39 -10.07 5.56
C VAL A 313 -8.63 -9.62 6.81
N GLN A 314 -9.36 -9.42 7.91
CA GLN A 314 -8.79 -8.82 9.12
C GLN A 314 -9.32 -9.47 10.41
N THR A 315 -8.45 -9.66 11.40
CA THR A 315 -8.84 -10.02 12.78
C THR A 315 -9.09 -8.81 13.68
N ASP A 316 -10.00 -8.97 14.66
CA ASP A 316 -10.26 -8.00 15.72
C ASP A 316 -10.50 -8.72 17.07
N PRO A 317 -9.67 -8.50 18.10
CA PRO A 317 -8.51 -7.61 18.11
C PRO A 317 -7.41 -8.05 17.14
N TYR A 318 -6.68 -7.07 16.59
CA TYR A 318 -5.53 -7.38 15.74
C TYR A 318 -4.31 -7.72 16.61
N ASP A 319 -3.76 -8.92 16.41
CA ASP A 319 -2.48 -9.37 16.97
C ASP A 319 -1.47 -9.50 15.82
N ILE A 320 -0.26 -8.96 15.99
CA ILE A 320 0.77 -8.93 14.95
C ILE A 320 1.42 -10.30 14.70
N ASN A 321 1.36 -11.22 15.66
CA ASN A 321 2.00 -12.53 15.59
C ASN A 321 1.00 -13.66 15.31
N LEU A 322 -0.30 -13.42 15.50
CA LEU A 322 -1.33 -14.45 15.38
C LEU A 322 -2.47 -14.06 14.41
N GLY A 323 -2.72 -12.76 14.27
CA GLY A 323 -3.84 -12.21 13.53
C GLY A 323 -3.46 -11.74 12.13
N ILE A 324 -4.47 -11.55 11.28
CA ILE A 324 -4.28 -11.17 9.88
C ILE A 324 -4.84 -9.77 9.60
N ASN A 325 -4.23 -9.07 8.65
CA ASN A 325 -4.78 -7.87 8.02
C ASN A 325 -4.18 -7.74 6.61
N GLU A 326 -4.76 -8.46 5.66
CA GLU A 326 -4.18 -8.62 4.32
C GLU A 326 -5.24 -8.46 3.23
N ILE A 327 -4.80 -7.99 2.06
CA ILE A 327 -5.65 -7.84 0.88
C ILE A 327 -5.54 -9.10 0.02
N PHE A 328 -6.65 -9.83 -0.08
CA PHE A 328 -6.76 -11.02 -0.90
C PHE A 328 -7.44 -10.70 -2.23
N GLY A 329 -7.07 -11.41 -3.28
CA GLY A 329 -7.70 -11.28 -4.59
C GLY A 329 -7.00 -12.05 -5.70
N GLU A 330 -7.62 -12.04 -6.87
CA GLU A 330 -6.99 -12.55 -8.08
C GLU A 330 -6.00 -11.52 -8.64
N LYS A 331 -4.92 -12.02 -9.26
CA LYS A 331 -4.01 -11.20 -10.05
C LYS A 331 -4.79 -10.54 -11.20
N LEU A 332 -4.65 -9.22 -11.33
CA LEU A 332 -5.23 -8.44 -12.41
C LEU A 332 -4.69 -8.91 -13.76
N GLY A 333 -5.53 -8.87 -14.80
CA GLY A 333 -5.14 -9.27 -16.15
C GLY A 333 -5.21 -10.77 -16.44
N ASN A 334 -5.56 -11.61 -15.45
CA ASN A 334 -5.91 -13.01 -15.72
C ASN A 334 -7.23 -13.11 -16.49
N GLU A 335 -7.32 -14.07 -17.42
CA GLU A 335 -8.55 -14.40 -18.15
C GLU A 335 -9.67 -14.74 -17.16
N GLY A 336 -10.81 -14.04 -17.27
CA GLY A 336 -11.96 -14.22 -16.38
C GLY A 336 -11.98 -13.33 -15.13
N SER A 337 -10.92 -12.57 -14.85
CA SER A 337 -10.90 -11.59 -13.75
C SER A 337 -11.92 -10.46 -13.98
N TYR A 338 -12.36 -9.79 -12.90
CA TYR A 338 -13.24 -8.61 -13.02
C TYR A 338 -12.61 -7.50 -13.88
N THR A 339 -11.28 -7.40 -13.89
CA THR A 339 -10.56 -6.47 -14.77
C THR A 339 -10.56 -6.90 -16.22
N ASP A 340 -10.45 -8.19 -16.53
CA ASP A 340 -10.55 -8.71 -17.89
C ASP A 340 -11.94 -8.50 -18.47
N THR A 341 -13.00 -8.72 -17.67
CA THR A 341 -14.38 -8.42 -18.09
C THR A 341 -14.65 -6.92 -18.26
N LEU A 342 -14.09 -6.06 -17.38
CA LEU A 342 -14.20 -4.61 -17.53
C LEU A 342 -13.47 -4.12 -18.78
N ASN A 343 -12.27 -4.65 -19.03
CA ASN A 343 -11.52 -4.43 -20.26
C ASN A 343 -12.36 -4.84 -21.47
N GLN A 344 -12.91 -6.06 -21.48
CA GLN A 344 -13.80 -6.57 -22.52
C GLN A 344 -15.01 -5.67 -22.79
N SER A 345 -15.60 -5.09 -21.74
CA SER A 345 -16.76 -4.20 -21.84
C SER A 345 -16.43 -2.78 -22.36
N LEU A 346 -15.17 -2.38 -22.31
CA LEU A 346 -14.67 -1.06 -22.75
C LEU A 346 -14.19 -1.08 -24.21
N TYR A 347 -14.24 -2.22 -24.89
CA TYR A 347 -13.82 -2.36 -26.29
C TYR A 347 -14.98 -2.10 -27.25
N ASP A 348 -14.80 -1.11 -28.13
CA ASP A 348 -15.58 -0.98 -29.36
C ASP A 348 -15.15 -2.10 -30.35
N GLU A 349 -16.10 -2.64 -31.13
CA GLU A 349 -15.95 -3.77 -32.08
C GLU A 349 -14.85 -3.59 -33.16
N ASP A 350 -14.21 -2.42 -33.24
CA ASP A 350 -13.33 -2.03 -34.35
C ASP A 350 -11.82 -2.21 -34.09
N GLY A 351 -11.38 -2.69 -32.91
CA GLY A 351 -10.02 -3.21 -32.70
C GLY A 351 -8.81 -2.24 -32.85
N GLU A 352 -9.01 -0.95 -33.11
CA GLU A 352 -7.95 -0.01 -33.50
C GLU A 352 -7.32 0.80 -32.34
N ASN A 353 -7.71 0.58 -31.08
CA ASN A 353 -7.09 1.20 -29.90
C ASN A 353 -6.75 0.17 -28.82
N TYR A 354 -5.87 -0.76 -29.16
CA TYR A 354 -5.28 -1.70 -28.22
C TYR A 354 -4.34 -0.97 -27.25
N PHE A 355 -4.78 -0.75 -26.01
CA PHE A 355 -3.91 -0.27 -24.93
C PHE A 355 -3.69 -1.44 -23.97
N ASP A 356 -2.50 -2.02 -24.02
CA ASP A 356 -2.11 -3.14 -23.17
C ASP A 356 -1.76 -2.64 -21.76
N PHE A 357 -2.56 -3.05 -20.78
CA PHE A 357 -2.35 -2.74 -19.37
C PHE A 357 -1.59 -3.86 -18.62
N SER A 358 -1.11 -4.89 -19.33
CA SER A 358 -0.43 -6.06 -18.74
C SER A 358 0.76 -5.68 -17.84
N GLU A 359 1.60 -4.72 -18.27
CA GLU A 359 2.73 -4.24 -17.47
C GLU A 359 2.27 -3.57 -16.16
N GLU A 360 1.21 -2.75 -16.21
CA GLU A 360 0.64 -2.08 -15.03
C GLU A 360 0.00 -3.08 -14.06
N TYR A 361 -0.58 -4.16 -14.58
CA TYR A 361 -1.09 -5.26 -13.76
C TYR A 361 0.04 -6.01 -13.06
N ASN A 362 1.13 -6.31 -13.75
CA ASN A 362 2.27 -6.99 -13.15
C ASN A 362 2.82 -6.21 -11.94
N GLU A 363 3.04 -4.90 -12.09
CA GLU A 363 3.54 -4.07 -10.99
C GLU A 363 2.61 -4.06 -9.76
N ILE A 364 1.29 -4.06 -9.98
CA ILE A 364 0.29 -4.08 -8.89
C ILE A 364 0.21 -5.47 -8.25
N ASN A 365 0.16 -6.51 -9.09
CA ASN A 365 0.05 -7.91 -8.66
C ASN A 365 1.26 -8.34 -7.84
N GLU A 366 2.44 -7.79 -8.12
CA GLU A 366 3.66 -8.04 -7.38
C GLU A 366 3.63 -7.51 -5.94
N VAL A 367 2.69 -6.63 -5.56
CA VAL A 367 2.73 -5.95 -4.24
C VAL A 367 1.39 -5.87 -3.51
N THR A 368 0.28 -6.33 -4.11
CA THR A 368 -1.07 -6.03 -3.59
C THR A 368 -1.86 -7.25 -3.14
N PHE A 369 -1.96 -8.28 -3.99
CA PHE A 369 -2.93 -9.37 -3.78
C PHE A 369 -2.23 -10.66 -3.37
N ILE A 370 -2.66 -11.21 -2.24
CA ILE A 370 -2.30 -12.57 -1.84
C ILE A 370 -3.48 -13.52 -2.09
N THR A 371 -3.17 -14.80 -2.34
CA THR A 371 -4.19 -15.85 -2.48
C THR A 371 -4.19 -16.82 -1.30
N GLY A 372 -3.26 -16.66 -0.36
CA GLY A 372 -3.18 -17.48 0.83
C GLY A 372 -2.37 -16.83 1.93
N PHE A 373 -2.70 -17.18 3.17
CA PHE A 373 -1.96 -16.76 4.36
C PHE A 373 -1.89 -17.93 5.34
N LYS A 374 -0.69 -18.30 5.76
CA LYS A 374 -0.46 -19.49 6.58
C LYS A 374 -0.66 -19.22 8.07
N ASN A 375 -1.25 -20.18 8.77
CA ASN A 375 -1.24 -20.28 10.24
C ASN A 375 -1.79 -19.06 11.01
N VAL A 376 -2.95 -18.53 10.63
CA VAL A 376 -3.67 -17.55 11.45
C VAL A 376 -4.28 -18.26 12.65
N THR A 377 -4.03 -17.76 13.86
CA THR A 377 -4.58 -18.35 15.09
C THR A 377 -5.73 -17.49 15.62
N PHE A 378 -6.87 -18.12 15.86
CA PHE A 378 -8.06 -17.50 16.45
C PHE A 378 -8.29 -18.05 17.86
N SER A 379 -8.33 -17.16 18.85
CA SER A 379 -8.80 -17.45 20.20
C SER A 379 -10.33 -17.43 20.25
N GLU A 380 -10.94 -18.07 21.25
CA GLU A 380 -12.38 -17.96 21.48
C GLU A 380 -12.79 -16.48 21.64
N GLY A 381 -13.77 -16.05 20.85
CA GLY A 381 -14.29 -14.69 20.84
C GLY A 381 -13.59 -13.73 19.87
N ASP A 382 -12.50 -14.13 19.21
CA ASP A 382 -11.86 -13.30 18.19
C ASP A 382 -12.79 -13.12 16.98
N LEU A 383 -12.82 -11.92 16.42
CA LEU A 383 -13.61 -11.61 15.22
C LEU A 383 -12.76 -11.75 13.96
N LEU A 384 -13.31 -12.38 12.93
CA LEU A 384 -12.79 -12.43 11.58
C LEU A 384 -13.70 -11.60 10.67
N LYS A 385 -13.17 -10.50 10.14
CA LYS A 385 -13.86 -9.58 9.22
C LYS A 385 -13.41 -9.86 7.79
N ILE A 386 -14.35 -10.21 6.93
CA ILE A 386 -14.14 -10.58 5.53
C ILE A 386 -14.92 -9.60 4.66
N ASN A 387 -14.24 -8.79 3.85
CA ASN A 387 -14.87 -7.77 2.99
C ASN A 387 -14.85 -8.20 1.52
N ASP A 388 -16.02 -8.24 0.86
CA ASP A 388 -16.21 -8.45 -0.59
C ASP A 388 -15.45 -9.66 -1.19
N ILE A 389 -15.23 -10.70 -0.38
CA ILE A 389 -14.42 -11.87 -0.74
C ILE A 389 -14.94 -13.14 -0.08
N LYS A 390 -14.65 -14.29 -0.68
CA LYS A 390 -14.90 -15.62 -0.14
C LYS A 390 -13.58 -16.32 0.10
N ILE A 391 -13.44 -16.94 1.27
CA ILE A 391 -12.24 -17.65 1.68
C ILE A 391 -12.58 -19.02 2.26
N LYS A 392 -11.57 -19.88 2.31
CA LYS A 392 -11.58 -21.15 3.03
C LYS A 392 -10.58 -21.08 4.17
N LEU A 393 -11.02 -21.49 5.36
CA LEU A 393 -10.17 -21.79 6.49
C LEU A 393 -9.84 -23.29 6.42
N ILE A 394 -8.56 -23.61 6.26
CA ILE A 394 -8.04 -24.98 6.27
C ILE A 394 -7.24 -25.16 7.56
N PRO A 395 -7.52 -26.15 8.40
CA PRO A 395 -6.73 -26.39 9.61
C PRO A 395 -5.24 -26.57 9.27
N SER A 396 -4.37 -25.79 9.91
CA SER A 396 -2.92 -25.93 9.74
C SER A 396 -2.44 -27.28 10.30
N SER A 397 -1.39 -27.86 9.73
CA SER A 397 -0.89 -29.19 10.09
C SER A 397 0.47 -29.15 10.78
#